data_AF-A0A8V0YCH1-F1
#
_entry.id   AF-A0A8V0YCH1-F1
#
_cell.length_a   1.000
_cell.length_b   1.000
_cell.length_c   1.000
_cell.angle_alpha   90.00
_cell.angle_beta   90.00
_cell.angle_gamma   90.00
#
_symmetry.space_group_name_H-M   'P 1'
#
loop_
_entity.id
_entity.type
_entity.pdbx_description
1 polymer ?
#
loop_
_entity_poly.entity_id
_entity_poly.type
_entity_poly.pdbx_seq_one_letter_code
_entity_poly.pdbx_strand_id
1 'polypeptide(L)'
;MLQPGLWPVAGLIAQLRSKIFRGEKSDFSVFFLFHPNVRLPCNTVSPPNENIVITNPNRPWWERYQPISYKICSRSGNENEFRDMVTRCNNVGVRIYVDAVVNHMCGSMGGTGTHSTCGSYFNTGTRDFPAVPYSAWDFNDGKCHTASGDIENYGDMYQVRDCKLSSLLDLALEKDYVRSTIAAYMNHLIDMGVAGFRIDAAKHMWPGDIRAFLDKLHDLNTQWFSAGTKPFIYQEVIDLGGEPITGSQYFGNGRVTEFKYGAKLGTVIRKWNGEKMAYLKNWGEGWGFVPSDRALVFVDNHDNQRGHGAGGASILTFWDARLYKMAVGFMLAHPYGFTRVMSSYRWPRYFENGVDVNDWVGPPSNSDGSTKSVTINADTTCGNDWVCEHRWRQIRNMVIFRNVVDGQPFSNWWDNGSNQVAFGRGDRGFIVFNNDDWYMNVDLQTGLPAGTYCDVISGQKEGSACTGKQVYVSSDGKANFQISNSDEDPFVAIHVDAKL
;
A
#
# COMPACT_ATOMS: atom_id res chain seq x y z
N MET A 1 -12.11 13.89 15.97
CA MET A 1 -11.03 12.90 16.21
C MET A 1 -11.70 11.54 16.35
N LEU A 2 -11.89 10.82 15.25
CA LEU A 2 -12.39 9.45 15.26
C LEU A 2 -11.16 8.54 15.11
N GLN A 3 -10.86 7.79 16.16
CA GLN A 3 -9.85 6.75 16.13
C GLN A 3 -10.25 5.70 15.07
N PRO A 4 -9.29 5.06 14.38
CA PRO A 4 -9.60 3.89 13.56
C PRO A 4 -10.30 2.85 14.44
N GLY A 5 -11.32 2.16 13.92
CA GLY A 5 -11.91 0.96 14.52
C GLY A 5 -10.97 -0.25 14.54
N LEU A 6 -9.67 0.01 14.68
CA LEU A 6 -8.63 -0.99 14.86
C LEU A 6 -8.58 -1.34 16.35
N TRP A 7 -8.59 -2.63 16.65
CA TRP A 7 -8.08 -3.14 17.92
C TRP A 7 -6.69 -2.54 18.19
N PRO A 8 -6.23 -2.43 19.46
CA PRO A 8 -5.02 -1.69 19.84
C PRO A 8 -3.73 -2.38 19.36
N VAL A 9 -3.53 -2.39 18.04
CA VAL A 9 -2.42 -2.99 17.30
C VAL A 9 -2.01 -1.98 16.24
N ALA A 10 -0.71 -1.71 16.12
CA ALA A 10 -0.18 -0.64 15.30
C ALA A 10 -0.66 -0.69 13.83
N GLY A 11 -0.93 0.50 13.31
CA GLY A 11 -1.50 0.73 12.00
C GLY A 11 -0.63 0.27 10.83
N LEU A 12 -0.93 -0.94 10.33
CA LEU A 12 -0.30 -1.51 9.14
C LEU A 12 -1.31 -2.16 8.20
N ILE A 13 -1.14 -1.90 6.90
CA ILE A 13 -1.87 -2.58 5.82
C ILE A 13 -0.89 -3.34 4.93
N ALA A 14 -1.19 -4.58 4.56
CA ALA A 14 -0.52 -5.25 3.44
C ALA A 14 -1.31 -5.06 2.14
N GLN A 15 -0.68 -4.67 1.03
CA GLN A 15 -1.36 -4.65 -0.27
C GLN A 15 -1.19 -6.00 -0.97
N LEU A 16 -2.24 -6.81 -0.98
CA LEU A 16 -2.26 -8.12 -1.63
C LEU A 16 -2.66 -7.95 -3.10
N ARG A 17 -1.67 -7.63 -3.94
CA ARG A 17 -1.93 -7.23 -5.33
C ARG A 17 -2.39 -8.41 -6.19
N SER A 18 -3.55 -8.25 -6.85
CA SER A 18 -4.06 -9.18 -7.87
C SER A 18 -4.27 -10.63 -7.43
N LYS A 19 -4.31 -10.90 -6.12
CA LYS A 19 -4.57 -12.25 -5.59
C LYS A 19 -6.03 -12.65 -5.80
N ILE A 20 -6.27 -13.95 -5.92
CA ILE A 20 -7.61 -14.54 -5.97
C ILE A 20 -8.19 -14.50 -4.56
N PHE A 21 -9.48 -14.17 -4.38
CA PHE A 21 -10.15 -14.19 -3.07
C PHE A 21 -10.03 -15.58 -2.41
N ARG A 22 -10.03 -16.65 -3.21
CA ARG A 22 -9.73 -18.02 -2.74
C ARG A 22 -8.26 -18.27 -2.38
N GLY A 23 -7.31 -17.58 -3.02
CA GLY A 23 -5.87 -17.74 -2.75
C GLY A 23 -5.43 -16.95 -1.51
N GLU A 24 -6.10 -15.83 -1.23
CA GLU A 24 -5.92 -15.13 0.04
C GLU A 24 -6.25 -16.06 1.22
N LYS A 25 -7.21 -16.99 1.07
CA LYS A 25 -7.55 -18.04 2.05
C LYS A 25 -6.34 -18.81 2.58
N SER A 26 -5.43 -19.24 1.69
CA SER A 26 -4.25 -20.04 2.04
C SER A 26 -3.10 -19.19 2.54
N ASP A 27 -3.04 -17.91 2.15
CA ASP A 27 -2.12 -16.97 2.76
C ASP A 27 -2.46 -16.75 4.25
N PHE A 28 -3.76 -16.69 4.57
CA PHE A 28 -4.26 -16.42 5.93
C PHE A 28 -4.07 -17.55 6.92
N SER A 29 -4.21 -18.81 6.53
CA SER A 29 -4.00 -19.96 7.44
C SER A 29 -2.56 -20.05 7.97
N VAL A 30 -1.61 -19.38 7.30
CA VAL A 30 -0.20 -19.43 7.66
C VAL A 30 0.22 -18.30 8.62
N PHE A 31 -0.49 -17.16 8.65
CA PHE A 31 -0.20 -16.10 9.65
C PHE A 31 -0.51 -16.53 11.08
N PHE A 32 -1.43 -17.47 11.26
CA PHE A 32 -1.75 -18.08 12.56
C PHE A 32 -0.80 -19.21 12.96
N LEU A 33 -0.08 -19.81 12.01
CA LEU A 33 0.81 -20.95 12.29
C LEU A 33 2.19 -20.54 12.82
N PHE A 34 2.59 -19.27 12.70
CA PHE A 34 3.96 -18.84 13.02
C PHE A 34 4.15 -18.09 14.35
N HIS A 35 3.11 -17.46 14.91
CA HIS A 35 3.11 -17.00 16.31
C HIS A 35 1.72 -16.47 16.69
N PRO A 36 1.20 -16.70 17.91
CA PRO A 36 -0.05 -16.09 18.40
C PRO A 36 -0.08 -14.54 18.41
N ASN A 37 1.07 -13.89 18.14
CA ASN A 37 1.25 -12.43 18.21
C ASN A 37 1.50 -11.75 16.85
N VAL A 38 1.57 -12.49 15.73
CA VAL A 38 1.69 -11.86 14.40
C VAL A 38 0.32 -11.51 13.86
N ARG A 39 -0.15 -10.30 14.15
CA ARG A 39 -1.36 -9.73 13.52
C ARG A 39 -0.92 -8.74 12.46
N LEU A 40 -1.01 -9.11 11.18
CA LEU A 40 -1.14 -8.14 10.09
C LEU A 40 -2.59 -7.64 10.16
N PRO A 41 -2.86 -6.42 10.65
CA PRO A 41 -4.21 -6.08 11.03
C PRO A 41 -5.12 -5.90 9.81
N CYS A 42 -4.58 -5.71 8.60
CA CYS A 42 -5.38 -5.36 7.43
C CYS A 42 -4.76 -5.69 6.06
N ASN A 43 -5.60 -5.85 5.02
CA ASN A 43 -5.21 -6.00 3.61
C ASN A 43 -5.92 -5.01 2.69
N THR A 44 -5.20 -4.40 1.74
CA THR A 44 -5.80 -3.75 0.57
C THR A 44 -5.94 -4.76 -0.57
N VAL A 45 -7.16 -4.98 -1.04
CA VAL A 45 -7.46 -5.83 -2.20
C VAL A 45 -7.51 -4.99 -3.48
N SER A 46 -7.13 -5.59 -4.61
CA SER A 46 -7.34 -4.99 -5.95
C SER A 46 -8.84 -4.73 -6.23
N PRO A 47 -9.19 -3.85 -7.19
CA PRO A 47 -10.58 -3.47 -7.46
C PRO A 47 -11.49 -4.69 -7.64
N PRO A 48 -12.48 -4.93 -6.75
CA PRO A 48 -13.28 -6.14 -6.75
C PRO A 48 -14.45 -6.07 -7.75
N ASN A 49 -14.75 -4.87 -8.27
CA ASN A 49 -15.80 -4.66 -9.25
C ASN A 49 -15.42 -5.19 -10.64
N GLU A 50 -16.43 -5.33 -11.49
CA GLU A 50 -16.27 -5.75 -12.87
C GLU A 50 -15.50 -4.72 -13.70
N ASN A 51 -14.52 -5.22 -14.46
CA ASN A 51 -13.64 -4.41 -15.29
C ASN A 51 -13.59 -4.94 -16.74
N ILE A 52 -13.05 -4.12 -17.65
CA ILE A 52 -12.87 -4.49 -19.05
C ILE A 52 -11.83 -5.62 -19.16
N VAL A 53 -12.02 -6.54 -20.12
CA VAL A 53 -11.05 -7.58 -20.47
C VAL A 53 -10.23 -7.11 -21.66
N ILE A 54 -8.93 -6.91 -21.45
CA ILE A 54 -8.03 -6.43 -22.50
C ILE A 54 -7.19 -7.61 -23.01
N THR A 55 -7.25 -7.86 -24.31
CA THR A 55 -6.51 -8.95 -24.97
C THR A 55 -5.27 -8.49 -25.71
N ASN A 56 -5.12 -7.18 -25.93
CA ASN A 56 -3.92 -6.57 -26.48
C ASN A 56 -3.53 -5.29 -25.71
N PRO A 57 -2.46 -5.30 -24.88
CA PRO A 57 -1.68 -6.50 -24.53
C PRO A 57 -2.52 -7.51 -23.72
N ASN A 58 -2.08 -8.76 -23.57
CA ASN A 58 -2.92 -9.80 -23.00
C ASN A 58 -3.04 -9.71 -21.47
N ARG A 59 -4.22 -9.34 -20.97
CA ARG A 59 -4.62 -9.28 -19.56
C ARG A 59 -3.69 -8.43 -18.67
N PRO A 60 -3.42 -7.18 -19.04
CA PRO A 60 -2.53 -6.31 -18.28
C PRO A 60 -3.10 -6.03 -16.89
N TRP A 61 -2.26 -5.71 -15.92
CA TRP A 61 -2.75 -5.45 -14.56
C TRP A 61 -3.68 -4.23 -14.48
N TRP A 62 -3.45 -3.24 -15.35
CA TRP A 62 -4.19 -1.97 -15.36
C TRP A 62 -5.59 -2.10 -15.97
N GLU A 63 -5.95 -3.26 -16.54
CA GLU A 63 -7.34 -3.53 -16.99
C GLU A 63 -8.34 -3.41 -15.82
N ARG A 64 -7.89 -3.63 -14.57
CA ARG A 64 -8.73 -3.52 -13.36
C ARG A 64 -9.09 -2.09 -12.96
N TYR A 65 -8.37 -1.11 -13.49
CA TYR A 65 -8.64 0.32 -13.30
C TYR A 65 -9.53 0.87 -14.43
N GLN A 66 -10.28 -0.01 -15.09
CA GLN A 66 -11.21 0.34 -16.15
C GLN A 66 -12.57 -0.33 -15.88
N PRO A 67 -13.38 0.25 -14.97
CA PRO A 67 -14.66 -0.30 -14.57
C PRO A 67 -15.63 -0.45 -15.75
N ILE A 68 -16.41 -1.53 -15.73
CA ILE A 68 -17.57 -1.73 -16.60
C ILE A 68 -18.86 -1.69 -15.78
N SER A 69 -18.84 -2.24 -14.58
CA SER A 69 -19.94 -2.14 -13.63
C SER A 69 -19.45 -2.24 -12.19
N TYR A 70 -20.38 -2.08 -11.25
CA TYR A 70 -20.14 -2.26 -9.82
C TYR A 70 -20.45 -3.68 -9.32
N LYS A 71 -20.71 -4.64 -10.23
CA LYS A 71 -20.84 -6.07 -9.86
C LYS A 71 -19.53 -6.57 -9.25
N ILE A 72 -19.59 -7.32 -8.16
CA ILE A 72 -18.40 -7.94 -7.56
C ILE A 72 -18.05 -9.21 -8.34
N CYS A 73 -17.27 -9.04 -9.40
CA CYS A 73 -17.00 -10.09 -10.38
C CYS A 73 -15.76 -9.73 -11.20
N SER A 74 -14.60 -10.21 -10.76
CA SER A 74 -13.30 -9.90 -11.36
C SER A 74 -12.47 -11.17 -11.53
N ARG A 75 -11.25 -11.05 -12.09
CA ARG A 75 -10.29 -12.18 -12.11
C ARG A 75 -9.93 -12.70 -10.72
N SER A 76 -10.16 -11.90 -9.66
CA SER A 76 -9.96 -12.37 -8.28
C SER A 76 -11.06 -13.30 -7.79
N GLY A 77 -12.24 -13.31 -8.42
CA GLY A 77 -13.37 -14.12 -8.01
C GLY A 77 -14.70 -13.37 -8.09
N ASN A 78 -15.77 -14.08 -7.73
CA ASN A 78 -17.13 -13.57 -7.67
C ASN A 78 -17.52 -13.04 -6.27
N GLU A 79 -18.73 -12.50 -6.15
CA GLU A 79 -19.24 -11.92 -4.91
C GLU A 79 -19.26 -12.90 -3.73
N ASN A 80 -19.65 -14.16 -3.95
CA ASN A 80 -19.68 -15.16 -2.88
C ASN A 80 -18.27 -15.43 -2.34
N GLU A 81 -17.28 -15.48 -3.22
CA GLU A 81 -15.87 -15.66 -2.84
C GLU A 81 -15.32 -14.44 -2.13
N PHE A 82 -15.69 -13.24 -2.57
CA PHE A 82 -15.34 -11.99 -1.91
C PHE A 82 -15.94 -11.92 -0.49
N ARG A 83 -17.23 -12.23 -0.35
CA ARG A 83 -17.94 -12.24 0.93
C ARG A 83 -17.37 -13.26 1.91
N ASP A 84 -17.04 -14.46 1.42
CA ASP A 84 -16.38 -15.50 2.23
C ASP A 84 -14.99 -15.03 2.71
N MET A 85 -14.20 -14.41 1.82
CA MET A 85 -12.90 -13.83 2.17
C MET A 85 -13.06 -12.76 3.27
N VAL A 86 -13.94 -11.77 3.08
CA VAL A 86 -14.19 -10.70 4.07
C VAL A 86 -14.63 -11.28 5.42
N THR A 87 -15.58 -12.22 5.41
CA THR A 87 -16.09 -12.89 6.62
C THR A 87 -14.97 -13.58 7.38
N ARG A 88 -14.17 -14.39 6.69
CA ARG A 88 -13.08 -15.14 7.31
C ARG A 88 -11.98 -14.25 7.85
N CYS A 89 -11.58 -13.21 7.10
CA CYS A 89 -10.59 -12.25 7.56
C CYS A 89 -11.07 -11.52 8.81
N ASN A 90 -12.32 -11.03 8.82
CA ASN A 90 -12.87 -10.35 9.97
C ASN A 90 -13.00 -11.25 11.21
N ASN A 91 -13.36 -12.53 11.03
CA ASN A 91 -13.44 -13.51 12.13
C ASN A 91 -12.09 -13.74 12.82
N VAL A 92 -10.99 -13.47 12.14
CA VAL A 92 -9.63 -13.59 12.69
C VAL A 92 -8.96 -12.24 12.97
N GLY A 93 -9.74 -11.15 12.93
CA GLY A 93 -9.26 -9.80 13.25
C GLY A 93 -8.43 -9.12 12.16
N VAL A 94 -8.43 -9.65 10.93
CA VAL A 94 -7.77 -9.05 9.76
C VAL A 94 -8.81 -8.30 8.93
N ARG A 95 -8.58 -7.00 8.70
CA ARG A 95 -9.54 -6.13 8.02
C ARG A 95 -9.30 -6.07 6.52
N ILE A 96 -10.35 -5.85 5.75
CA ILE A 96 -10.26 -5.67 4.29
C ILE A 96 -10.49 -4.20 3.95
N TYR A 97 -9.61 -3.65 3.12
CA TYR A 97 -9.75 -2.34 2.49
C TYR A 97 -9.89 -2.53 0.98
N VAL A 98 -10.92 -1.94 0.40
CA VAL A 98 -11.17 -2.08 -1.03
C VAL A 98 -10.50 -0.96 -1.81
N ASP A 99 -9.89 -1.30 -2.94
CA ASP A 99 -9.50 -0.35 -3.95
C ASP A 99 -10.72 0.10 -4.78
N ALA A 100 -11.21 1.31 -4.54
CA ALA A 100 -12.43 1.85 -5.13
C ALA A 100 -12.09 2.76 -6.31
N VAL A 101 -12.31 2.24 -7.52
CA VAL A 101 -12.16 2.98 -8.79
C VAL A 101 -13.47 3.67 -9.11
N VAL A 102 -13.58 4.93 -8.67
CA VAL A 102 -14.85 5.70 -8.68
C VAL A 102 -14.74 7.05 -9.38
N ASN A 103 -13.57 7.42 -9.89
CA ASN A 103 -13.37 8.61 -10.71
C ASN A 103 -13.94 8.43 -12.13
N HIS A 104 -13.69 7.25 -12.72
CA HIS A 104 -13.90 7.00 -14.14
C HIS A 104 -14.46 5.59 -14.39
N MET A 105 -14.94 5.37 -15.61
CA MET A 105 -15.21 4.05 -16.18
C MET A 105 -14.05 3.64 -17.11
N CYS A 106 -14.23 2.63 -17.96
CA CYS A 106 -13.19 2.21 -18.90
C CYS A 106 -12.79 3.30 -19.91
N GLY A 107 -11.65 3.08 -20.59
CA GLY A 107 -11.14 4.01 -21.60
C GLY A 107 -12.14 4.27 -22.73
N SER A 108 -12.18 5.50 -23.26
CA SER A 108 -13.09 5.89 -24.34
C SER A 108 -12.86 5.11 -25.64
N MET A 109 -11.70 4.45 -25.77
CA MET A 109 -11.35 3.56 -26.87
C MET A 109 -11.62 2.08 -26.56
N GLY A 110 -12.30 1.76 -25.46
CA GLY A 110 -12.61 0.40 -25.02
C GLY A 110 -13.61 -0.34 -25.93
N GLY A 111 -14.21 0.34 -26.90
CA GLY A 111 -15.11 -0.22 -27.89
C GLY A 111 -16.51 -0.50 -27.35
N THR A 112 -17.17 -1.49 -27.95
CA THR A 112 -18.52 -1.92 -27.60
C THR A 112 -18.53 -3.44 -27.52
N GLY A 113 -19.20 -4.00 -26.51
CA GLY A 113 -19.35 -5.45 -26.40
C GLY A 113 -19.52 -5.92 -24.97
N THR A 114 -19.23 -7.20 -24.77
CA THR A 114 -19.32 -7.91 -23.48
C THR A 114 -17.96 -8.44 -23.03
N HIS A 115 -16.86 -7.89 -23.56
CA HIS A 115 -15.49 -8.20 -23.13
C HIS A 115 -15.21 -7.53 -21.78
N SER A 116 -15.88 -8.03 -20.76
CA SER A 116 -15.85 -7.60 -19.37
C SER A 116 -15.77 -8.84 -18.47
N THR A 117 -15.24 -8.67 -17.26
CA THR A 117 -14.97 -9.83 -16.38
C THR A 117 -16.22 -10.57 -15.91
N CYS A 118 -17.41 -9.98 -16.06
CA CYS A 118 -18.69 -10.61 -15.76
C CYS A 118 -19.66 -10.67 -16.96
N GLY A 119 -19.17 -10.37 -18.17
CA GLY A 119 -19.97 -10.40 -19.39
C GLY A 119 -21.02 -9.31 -19.51
N SER A 120 -20.99 -8.27 -18.66
CA SER A 120 -21.86 -7.10 -18.84
C SER A 120 -21.56 -6.41 -20.16
N TYR A 121 -22.63 -6.03 -20.87
CA TYR A 121 -22.53 -5.18 -22.05
C TYR A 121 -22.13 -3.76 -21.66
N PHE A 122 -21.35 -3.11 -22.54
CA PHE A 122 -21.07 -1.67 -22.49
C PHE A 122 -20.79 -1.14 -23.91
N ASN A 123 -20.92 0.18 -24.06
CA ASN A 123 -20.58 0.91 -25.27
C ASN A 123 -19.91 2.25 -24.92
N THR A 124 -18.59 2.30 -25.09
CA THR A 124 -17.80 3.52 -24.82
C THR A 124 -18.07 4.65 -25.82
N GLY A 125 -18.53 4.34 -27.04
CA GLY A 125 -18.84 5.32 -28.06
C GLY A 125 -20.11 6.13 -27.73
N THR A 126 -21.11 5.49 -27.14
CA THR A 126 -22.36 6.14 -26.70
C THR A 126 -22.42 6.41 -25.19
N ARG A 127 -21.34 6.09 -24.47
CA ARG A 127 -21.23 6.20 -23.00
C ARG A 127 -22.29 5.38 -22.26
N ASP A 128 -22.65 4.23 -22.81
CA ASP A 128 -23.69 3.36 -22.26
C ASP A 128 -23.06 2.22 -21.45
N PHE A 129 -23.34 2.23 -20.15
CA PHE A 129 -22.89 1.22 -19.19
C PHE A 129 -24.10 0.66 -18.45
N PRO A 130 -24.98 -0.12 -19.11
CA PRO A 130 -26.31 -0.46 -18.60
C PRO A 130 -26.30 -1.40 -17.38
N ALA A 131 -25.17 -2.04 -17.08
CA ALA A 131 -25.00 -2.81 -15.85
C ALA A 131 -24.85 -1.93 -14.60
N VAL A 132 -24.68 -0.61 -14.76
CA VAL A 132 -24.64 0.34 -13.64
C VAL A 132 -26.02 0.92 -13.28
N PRO A 133 -26.84 1.59 -14.12
CA PRO A 133 -26.78 1.96 -15.53
C PRO A 133 -26.36 3.44 -15.79
N TYR A 134 -25.12 3.69 -16.23
CA TYR A 134 -24.69 5.04 -16.64
C TYR A 134 -24.95 5.29 -18.12
N SER A 135 -25.24 6.54 -18.45
CA SER A 135 -25.44 7.06 -19.80
C SER A 135 -24.50 8.23 -20.09
N ALA A 136 -24.52 8.77 -21.31
CA ALA A 136 -23.75 9.98 -21.67
C ALA A 136 -24.00 11.19 -20.76
N TRP A 137 -25.13 11.24 -20.06
CA TRP A 137 -25.42 12.30 -19.10
C TRP A 137 -24.57 12.24 -17.84
N ASP A 138 -23.94 11.10 -17.57
CA ASP A 138 -23.26 10.80 -16.32
C ASP A 138 -21.73 10.94 -16.42
N PHE A 139 -21.25 11.52 -17.53
CA PHE A 139 -19.84 11.77 -17.82
C PHE A 139 -19.57 13.26 -18.08
N ASN A 140 -18.32 13.66 -17.86
CA ASN A 140 -17.87 15.05 -18.00
C ASN A 140 -17.53 15.47 -19.44
N ASP A 141 -18.01 14.75 -20.47
CA ASP A 141 -17.75 15.07 -21.89
C ASP A 141 -18.08 16.54 -22.24
N GLY A 142 -19.13 17.13 -21.63
CA GLY A 142 -19.51 18.53 -21.83
C GLY A 142 -18.91 19.53 -20.83
N LYS A 143 -18.27 19.05 -19.76
CA LYS A 143 -17.67 19.86 -18.70
C LYS A 143 -16.18 20.09 -18.95
N CYS A 144 -15.50 19.10 -19.51
CA CYS A 144 -14.12 19.23 -19.94
C CYS A 144 -13.98 20.32 -21.03
N HIS A 145 -12.96 21.16 -20.91
CA HIS A 145 -12.70 22.28 -21.83
C HIS A 145 -11.45 22.08 -22.71
N THR A 146 -10.76 20.95 -22.60
CA THR A 146 -9.60 20.63 -23.45
C THR A 146 -10.05 20.14 -24.83
N ALA A 147 -9.20 20.34 -25.85
CA ALA A 147 -9.56 19.98 -27.21
C ALA A 147 -9.60 18.45 -27.43
N SER A 148 -8.74 17.71 -26.73
CA SER A 148 -8.75 16.24 -26.76
C SER A 148 -9.85 15.61 -25.90
N GLY A 149 -10.40 16.36 -24.95
CA GLY A 149 -11.22 15.83 -23.86
C GLY A 149 -10.42 15.11 -22.77
N ASP A 150 -9.09 15.03 -22.92
CA ASP A 150 -8.16 14.43 -21.96
C ASP A 150 -7.46 15.53 -21.14
N ILE A 151 -6.82 15.13 -20.04
CA ILE A 151 -5.93 16.00 -19.27
C ILE A 151 -4.66 16.27 -20.08
N GLU A 152 -4.39 17.54 -20.37
CA GLU A 152 -3.25 17.98 -21.19
C GLU A 152 -2.19 18.73 -20.35
N ASN A 153 -2.61 19.37 -19.25
CA ASN A 153 -1.78 20.20 -18.39
C ASN A 153 -2.17 20.08 -16.91
N TYR A 154 -1.28 19.50 -16.11
CA TYR A 154 -1.46 19.34 -14.66
C TYR A 154 -1.36 20.66 -13.87
N GLY A 155 -0.89 21.75 -14.50
CA GLY A 155 -0.91 23.10 -13.93
C GLY A 155 -2.29 23.76 -13.95
N ASP A 156 -3.26 23.20 -14.68
CA ASP A 156 -4.63 23.65 -14.69
C ASP A 156 -5.50 22.68 -13.90
N MET A 157 -5.94 23.16 -12.74
CA MET A 157 -6.62 22.35 -11.75
C MET A 157 -8.02 21.91 -12.20
N TYR A 158 -8.65 22.59 -13.15
CA TYR A 158 -10.00 22.26 -13.62
C TYR A 158 -9.96 21.05 -14.56
N GLN A 159 -9.10 21.09 -15.59
CA GLN A 159 -8.96 19.94 -16.48
C GLN A 159 -8.50 18.68 -15.75
N VAL A 160 -7.67 18.80 -14.71
CA VAL A 160 -7.24 17.63 -13.92
C VAL A 160 -8.42 16.89 -13.26
N ARG A 161 -9.53 17.57 -12.96
CA ARG A 161 -10.72 16.97 -12.33
C ARG A 161 -11.93 16.77 -13.24
N ASP A 162 -11.99 17.49 -14.35
CA ASP A 162 -13.16 17.50 -15.22
C ASP A 162 -12.87 16.85 -16.59
N CYS A 163 -11.63 16.48 -16.89
CA CYS A 163 -11.24 15.82 -18.14
C CYS A 163 -10.71 14.40 -17.91
N LYS A 164 -10.71 13.60 -18.98
CA LYS A 164 -10.35 12.19 -18.92
C LYS A 164 -8.87 11.99 -18.60
N LEU A 165 -8.59 11.26 -17.52
CA LEU A 165 -7.24 10.77 -17.21
C LEU A 165 -6.86 9.68 -18.21
N SER A 166 -5.89 9.93 -19.10
CA SER A 166 -5.42 8.94 -20.09
C SER A 166 -6.58 8.28 -20.87
N SER A 167 -7.53 9.13 -21.30
CA SER A 167 -8.74 8.75 -22.02
C SER A 167 -9.75 7.89 -21.24
N LEU A 168 -9.61 7.73 -19.92
CA LEU A 168 -10.60 7.07 -19.06
C LEU A 168 -11.87 7.92 -18.95
N LEU A 169 -13.04 7.35 -19.25
CA LEU A 169 -14.31 8.09 -19.27
C LEU A 169 -14.64 8.64 -17.89
N ASP A 170 -14.56 9.97 -17.74
CA ASP A 170 -14.60 10.68 -16.47
C ASP A 170 -16.04 10.92 -16.00
N LEU A 171 -16.37 10.46 -14.79
CA LEU A 171 -17.74 10.52 -14.26
C LEU A 171 -18.09 11.94 -13.80
N ALA A 172 -19.32 12.37 -14.05
CA ALA A 172 -19.86 13.65 -13.60
C ALA A 172 -20.21 13.61 -12.10
N LEU A 173 -19.19 13.62 -11.26
CA LEU A 173 -19.30 13.42 -9.81
C LEU A 173 -20.05 14.56 -9.10
N GLU A 174 -20.31 15.69 -9.74
CA GLU A 174 -21.19 16.71 -9.17
C GLU A 174 -22.66 16.27 -9.10
N LYS A 175 -23.07 15.29 -9.93
CA LYS A 175 -24.45 14.81 -10.02
C LYS A 175 -24.80 13.87 -8.87
N ASP A 176 -25.93 14.12 -8.20
CA ASP A 176 -26.39 13.26 -7.10
C ASP A 176 -26.61 11.80 -7.54
N TYR A 177 -27.11 11.57 -8.76
CA TYR A 177 -27.30 10.22 -9.30
C TYR A 177 -25.98 9.42 -9.31
N VAL A 178 -24.90 10.02 -9.81
CA VAL A 178 -23.57 9.40 -9.87
C VAL A 178 -23.04 9.15 -8.45
N ARG A 179 -23.10 10.16 -7.57
CA ARG A 179 -22.68 10.03 -6.16
C ARG A 179 -23.45 8.94 -5.41
N SER A 180 -24.77 8.90 -5.57
CA SER A 180 -25.63 7.91 -4.93
C SER A 180 -25.39 6.50 -5.46
N THR A 181 -25.07 6.35 -6.75
CA THR A 181 -24.70 5.07 -7.36
C THR A 181 -23.36 4.55 -6.82
N ILE A 182 -22.34 5.43 -6.73
CA ILE A 182 -21.07 5.11 -6.10
C ILE A 182 -21.26 4.73 -4.63
N ALA A 183 -22.04 5.52 -3.88
CA ALA A 183 -22.32 5.26 -2.48
C ALA A 183 -23.04 3.91 -2.29
N ALA A 184 -23.98 3.54 -3.18
CA ALA A 184 -24.64 2.24 -3.12
C ALA A 184 -23.66 1.07 -3.32
N TYR A 185 -22.73 1.19 -4.27
CA TYR A 185 -21.64 0.22 -4.45
C TYR A 185 -20.76 0.09 -3.20
N MET A 186 -20.34 1.22 -2.64
CA MET A 186 -19.49 1.24 -1.45
C MET A 186 -20.23 0.73 -0.20
N ASN A 187 -21.52 1.06 -0.04
CA ASN A 187 -22.36 0.55 1.06
C ASN A 187 -22.56 -0.96 0.96
N HIS A 188 -22.74 -1.51 -0.25
CA HIS A 188 -22.78 -2.96 -0.44
C HIS A 188 -21.50 -3.65 0.08
N LEU A 189 -20.34 -3.03 -0.14
CA LEU A 189 -19.05 -3.50 0.40
C LEU A 189 -18.93 -3.33 1.91
N ILE A 190 -19.38 -2.20 2.48
CA ILE A 190 -19.40 -1.95 3.93
C ILE A 190 -20.29 -2.99 4.63
N ASP A 191 -21.48 -3.24 4.09
CA ASP A 191 -22.45 -4.19 4.62
C ASP A 191 -21.91 -5.63 4.56
N MET A 192 -21.03 -5.94 3.59
CA MET A 192 -20.27 -7.20 3.55
C MET A 192 -19.18 -7.32 4.64
N GLY A 193 -18.80 -6.21 5.30
CA GLY A 193 -17.80 -6.17 6.36
C GLY A 193 -16.46 -5.55 5.98
N VAL A 194 -16.36 -4.87 4.83
CA VAL A 194 -15.16 -4.09 4.45
C VAL A 194 -14.95 -2.95 5.45
N ALA A 195 -13.71 -2.69 5.85
CA ALA A 195 -13.36 -1.72 6.88
C ALA A 195 -13.05 -0.31 6.35
N GLY A 196 -12.94 -0.15 5.03
CA GLY A 196 -12.60 1.13 4.41
C GLY A 196 -12.12 1.00 2.97
N PHE A 197 -11.62 2.11 2.43
CA PHE A 197 -11.36 2.26 1.00
C PHE A 197 -10.07 3.02 0.68
N ARG A 198 -9.32 2.53 -0.31
CA ARG A 198 -8.47 3.37 -1.16
C ARG A 198 -9.39 4.05 -2.16
N ILE A 199 -9.41 5.37 -2.16
CA ILE A 199 -10.07 6.12 -3.24
C ILE A 199 -9.03 6.33 -4.33
N ASP A 200 -9.15 5.54 -5.41
CA ASP A 200 -8.28 5.61 -6.59
C ASP A 200 -8.42 6.97 -7.29
N ALA A 201 -7.32 7.46 -7.89
CA ALA A 201 -7.33 8.67 -8.70
C ALA A 201 -7.95 9.90 -7.99
N ALA A 202 -7.88 9.99 -6.65
CA ALA A 202 -8.57 11.04 -5.89
C ALA A 202 -8.14 12.46 -6.26
N LYS A 203 -6.91 12.65 -6.76
CA LYS A 203 -6.43 13.91 -7.34
C LYS A 203 -7.34 14.45 -8.47
N HIS A 204 -7.93 13.54 -9.21
CA HIS A 204 -8.82 13.78 -10.36
C HIS A 204 -10.29 13.95 -9.96
N MET A 205 -10.58 13.95 -8.66
CA MET A 205 -11.92 14.25 -8.15
C MET A 205 -11.88 15.51 -7.31
N TRP A 206 -12.94 16.32 -7.37
CA TRP A 206 -13.06 17.46 -6.46
C TRP A 206 -13.20 16.98 -5.02
N PRO A 207 -12.50 17.59 -4.03
CA PRO A 207 -12.63 17.22 -2.63
C PRO A 207 -14.08 17.26 -2.12
N GLY A 208 -14.89 18.21 -2.63
CA GLY A 208 -16.31 18.33 -2.29
C GLY A 208 -17.16 17.19 -2.84
N ASP A 209 -16.85 16.69 -4.04
CA ASP A 209 -17.56 15.55 -4.64
C ASP A 209 -17.25 14.26 -3.90
N ILE A 210 -15.98 14.06 -3.52
CA ILE A 210 -15.58 12.95 -2.65
C ILE A 210 -16.35 13.00 -1.34
N ARG A 211 -16.36 14.16 -0.67
CA ARG A 211 -17.13 14.33 0.57
C ARG A 211 -18.60 13.96 0.39
N ALA A 212 -19.21 14.40 -0.71
CA ALA A 212 -20.64 14.21 -0.93
C ALA A 212 -21.06 12.74 -1.08
N PHE A 213 -20.23 11.87 -1.68
CA PHE A 213 -20.52 10.44 -1.67
C PHE A 213 -20.08 9.75 -0.36
N LEU A 214 -19.03 10.24 0.31
CA LEU A 214 -18.61 9.72 1.62
C LEU A 214 -19.68 9.97 2.71
N ASP A 215 -20.37 11.12 2.65
CA ASP A 215 -21.44 11.47 3.59
C ASP A 215 -22.68 10.55 3.45
N LYS A 216 -22.80 9.82 2.33
CA LYS A 216 -23.85 8.82 2.08
C LYS A 216 -23.47 7.41 2.56
N LEU A 217 -22.25 7.21 3.09
CA LEU A 217 -21.79 5.90 3.50
C LEU A 217 -22.36 5.48 4.85
N HIS A 218 -22.64 4.19 4.96
CA HIS A 218 -22.97 3.53 6.21
C HIS A 218 -21.79 3.59 7.20
N ASP A 219 -22.11 3.44 8.48
CA ASP A 219 -21.12 2.98 9.46
C ASP A 219 -20.77 1.52 9.17
N LEU A 220 -19.62 1.07 9.67
CA LEU A 220 -19.15 -0.30 9.49
C LEU A 220 -20.08 -1.33 10.13
N ASN A 221 -20.17 -2.50 9.51
CA ASN A 221 -21.03 -3.60 9.94
C ASN A 221 -20.80 -3.99 11.41
N THR A 222 -21.86 -3.89 12.24
CA THR A 222 -21.79 -4.09 13.69
C THR A 222 -21.55 -5.54 14.12
N GLN A 223 -21.51 -6.50 13.19
CA GLN A 223 -21.08 -7.87 13.47
C GLN A 223 -19.60 -7.92 13.89
N TRP A 224 -18.74 -7.05 13.34
CA TRP A 224 -17.28 -7.09 13.58
C TRP A 224 -16.70 -5.76 14.08
N PHE A 225 -17.49 -4.69 14.06
CA PHE A 225 -17.08 -3.34 14.43
C PHE A 225 -18.05 -2.75 15.47
N SER A 226 -17.57 -1.79 16.25
CA SER A 226 -18.43 -1.09 17.21
C SER A 226 -19.43 -0.20 16.47
N ALA A 227 -20.63 -0.01 17.01
CA ALA A 227 -21.63 0.91 16.46
C ALA A 227 -21.03 2.33 16.30
N GLY A 228 -21.34 3.01 15.19
CA GLY A 228 -20.80 4.34 14.89
C GLY A 228 -19.38 4.35 14.30
N THR A 229 -18.76 3.20 14.05
CA THR A 229 -17.43 3.15 13.44
C THR A 229 -17.52 3.55 11.97
N LYS A 230 -16.83 4.62 11.56
CA LYS A 230 -16.76 5.07 10.16
C LYS A 230 -15.73 4.25 9.36
N PRO A 231 -15.95 4.07 8.04
CA PRO A 231 -14.96 3.44 7.17
C PRO A 231 -13.65 4.24 7.13
N PHE A 232 -12.53 3.54 7.11
CA PHE A 232 -11.21 4.16 6.96
C PHE A 232 -11.00 4.61 5.51
N ILE A 233 -10.76 5.89 5.30
CA ILE A 233 -10.57 6.48 3.97
C ILE A 233 -9.13 6.91 3.80
N TYR A 234 -8.49 6.44 2.72
CA TYR A 234 -7.24 7.00 2.23
C TYR A 234 -7.33 7.26 0.73
N GLN A 235 -6.95 8.47 0.35
CA GLN A 235 -7.16 9.00 -0.98
C GLN A 235 -5.84 8.99 -1.74
N GLU A 236 -5.84 8.45 -2.94
CA GLU A 236 -4.68 8.54 -3.82
C GLU A 236 -4.56 9.95 -4.39
N VAL A 237 -3.66 10.73 -3.81
CA VAL A 237 -3.31 12.05 -4.30
C VAL A 237 -1.80 12.06 -4.53
N ILE A 238 -1.39 11.95 -5.79
CA ILE A 238 0.01 12.10 -6.17
C ILE A 238 0.37 13.58 -6.05
N ASP A 239 0.98 13.99 -4.95
CA ASP A 239 1.49 15.34 -4.73
C ASP A 239 3.00 15.24 -4.44
N LEU A 240 3.83 15.59 -5.43
CA LEU A 240 5.29 15.70 -5.29
C LEU A 240 5.76 17.16 -5.14
N GLY A 241 4.82 18.12 -5.03
CA GLY A 241 5.08 19.56 -5.16
C GLY A 241 5.13 20.04 -6.61
N GLY A 242 5.07 21.36 -6.80
CA GLY A 242 5.16 22.00 -8.13
C GLY A 242 3.85 22.02 -8.94
N GLU A 243 2.76 21.47 -8.40
CA GLU A 243 1.43 21.48 -9.01
C GLU A 243 0.41 22.20 -8.09
N PRO A 244 -0.69 22.76 -8.63
CA PRO A 244 -1.68 23.49 -7.84
C PRO A 244 -2.54 22.60 -6.92
N ILE A 245 -2.51 21.28 -7.14
CA ILE A 245 -3.29 20.30 -6.40
C ILE A 245 -2.43 19.70 -5.30
N THR A 246 -2.83 19.92 -4.06
CA THR A 246 -2.08 19.47 -2.89
C THR A 246 -2.85 18.43 -2.08
N GLY A 247 -2.14 17.53 -1.42
CA GLY A 247 -2.76 16.53 -0.53
C GLY A 247 -3.62 17.16 0.59
N SER A 248 -3.26 18.36 1.04
CA SER A 248 -3.98 19.09 2.08
C SER A 248 -5.43 19.44 1.74
N GLN A 249 -5.77 19.57 0.45
CA GLN A 249 -7.14 19.83 -0.01
C GLN A 249 -8.09 18.68 0.35
N TYR A 250 -7.56 17.48 0.63
CA TYR A 250 -8.32 16.24 0.84
C TYR A 250 -8.40 15.79 2.30
N PHE A 251 -7.77 16.51 3.24
CA PHE A 251 -7.69 16.12 4.66
C PHE A 251 -9.04 16.05 5.37
N GLY A 252 -10.04 16.78 4.87
CA GLY A 252 -11.38 16.73 5.44
C GLY A 252 -12.08 15.38 5.21
N ASN A 253 -11.63 14.60 4.23
CA ASN A 253 -12.30 13.39 3.76
C ASN A 253 -11.63 12.11 4.30
N GLY A 254 -10.39 12.21 4.77
CA GLY A 254 -9.62 11.07 5.26
C GLY A 254 -8.12 11.31 5.16
N ARG A 255 -7.36 10.22 5.14
CA ARG A 255 -5.93 10.23 4.87
C ARG A 255 -5.65 10.44 3.38
N VAL A 256 -4.39 10.73 3.06
CA VAL A 256 -3.86 10.80 1.70
C VAL A 256 -2.60 9.95 1.59
N THR A 257 -2.34 9.42 0.40
CA THR A 257 -1.07 8.75 0.07
C THR A 257 0.07 9.75 0.02
N GLU A 258 1.07 9.60 0.87
CA GLU A 258 2.25 10.48 0.89
C GLU A 258 3.33 9.93 -0.06
N PHE A 259 3.22 10.25 -1.35
CA PHE A 259 4.16 9.74 -2.36
C PHE A 259 5.58 10.31 -2.23
N LYS A 260 5.75 11.48 -1.59
CA LYS A 260 7.09 12.01 -1.30
C LYS A 260 7.86 11.08 -0.37
N TYR A 261 7.16 10.33 0.49
CA TYR A 261 7.77 9.38 1.42
C TYR A 261 8.66 8.36 0.69
N GLY A 262 8.08 7.58 -0.23
CA GLY A 262 8.80 6.54 -0.96
C GLY A 262 9.87 7.12 -1.89
N ALA A 263 9.56 8.24 -2.57
CA ALA A 263 10.49 8.92 -3.46
C ALA A 263 11.74 9.42 -2.70
N LYS A 264 11.55 10.17 -1.61
CA LYS A 264 12.66 10.71 -0.81
C LYS A 264 13.44 9.62 -0.08
N LEU A 265 12.76 8.60 0.45
CA LEU A 265 13.45 7.48 1.10
C LEU A 265 14.29 6.69 0.09
N GLY A 266 13.76 6.51 -1.13
CA GLY A 266 14.48 5.92 -2.25
C GLY A 266 15.76 6.68 -2.60
N THR A 267 15.68 8.01 -2.77
CA THR A 267 16.88 8.83 -3.07
C THR A 267 17.91 8.79 -1.95
N VAL A 268 17.48 8.83 -0.68
CA VAL A 268 18.37 8.74 0.49
C VAL A 268 19.07 7.38 0.56
N ILE A 269 18.33 6.27 0.47
CA ILE A 269 18.90 4.93 0.60
C ILE A 269 19.79 4.58 -0.61
N ARG A 270 19.46 5.07 -1.81
CA ARG A 270 20.31 4.95 -3.00
C ARG A 270 21.51 5.91 -3.00
N LYS A 271 21.62 6.81 -2.00
CA LYS A 271 22.68 7.82 -1.87
C LYS A 271 22.74 8.78 -3.07
N TRP A 272 21.60 9.05 -3.71
CA TRP A 272 21.53 9.91 -4.90
C TRP A 272 21.70 11.38 -4.53
N ASN A 273 22.34 12.14 -5.42
CA ASN A 273 22.55 13.59 -5.28
C ASN A 273 23.18 14.01 -3.94
N GLY A 274 24.01 13.15 -3.34
CA GLY A 274 24.67 13.40 -2.05
C GLY A 274 23.75 13.29 -0.83
N GLU A 275 22.53 12.76 -0.99
CA GLU A 275 21.66 12.45 0.15
C GLU A 275 22.22 11.29 0.98
N LYS A 276 21.97 11.35 2.29
CA LYS A 276 22.51 10.40 3.27
C LYS A 276 21.50 10.06 4.35
N MET A 277 21.62 8.88 4.96
CA MET A 277 20.70 8.46 6.03
C MET A 277 20.77 9.39 7.25
N ALA A 278 21.91 10.05 7.54
CA ALA A 278 22.02 11.03 8.62
C ALA A 278 20.98 12.17 8.51
N TYR A 279 20.51 12.48 7.29
CA TYR A 279 19.48 13.51 7.09
C TYR A 279 18.11 13.08 7.59
N LEU A 280 17.87 11.77 7.79
CA LEU A 280 16.58 11.24 8.23
C LEU A 280 16.26 11.54 9.71
N LYS A 281 17.12 12.27 10.43
CA LYS A 281 16.91 12.66 11.84
C LYS A 281 15.58 13.38 12.08
N ASN A 282 15.14 14.20 11.13
CA ASN A 282 13.88 14.96 11.18
C ASN A 282 12.83 14.42 10.20
N TRP A 283 12.91 13.13 9.83
CA TRP A 283 12.01 12.49 8.87
C TRP A 283 10.53 12.64 9.25
N GLY A 284 9.69 12.93 8.26
CA GLY A 284 8.26 13.26 8.46
C GLY A 284 7.93 14.67 7.97
N GLU A 285 7.14 15.42 8.73
CA GLU A 285 6.68 16.77 8.36
C GLU A 285 7.85 17.75 8.08
N GLY A 286 9.00 17.56 8.72
CA GLY A 286 10.22 18.35 8.45
C GLY A 286 10.79 18.19 7.03
N TRP A 287 10.34 17.17 6.30
CA TRP A 287 10.66 16.93 4.89
C TRP A 287 9.59 17.47 3.93
N GLY A 288 8.64 18.27 4.43
CA GLY A 288 7.54 18.82 3.63
C GLY A 288 6.45 17.79 3.32
N PHE A 289 6.36 16.73 4.13
CA PHE A 289 5.28 15.75 4.06
C PHE A 289 4.03 16.28 4.78
N VAL A 290 2.88 15.67 4.48
CA VAL A 290 1.61 15.95 5.16
C VAL A 290 1.68 15.59 6.66
N PRO A 291 0.74 16.06 7.50
CA PRO A 291 0.68 15.64 8.89
C PRO A 291 0.62 14.12 9.04
N SER A 292 1.35 13.59 10.03
CA SER A 292 1.46 12.12 10.26
C SER A 292 0.09 11.43 10.42
N ASP A 293 -0.88 12.12 11.03
CA ASP A 293 -2.25 11.62 11.24
C ASP A 293 -3.12 11.67 9.97
N ARG A 294 -2.62 12.26 8.88
CA ARG A 294 -3.22 12.26 7.54
C ARG A 294 -2.43 11.45 6.52
N ALA A 295 -1.22 10.98 6.85
CA ALA A 295 -0.39 10.22 5.93
C ALA A 295 -0.73 8.72 5.91
N LEU A 296 -0.86 8.16 4.71
CA LEU A 296 -0.66 6.74 4.41
C LEU A 296 0.66 6.63 3.64
N VAL A 297 1.64 5.92 4.22
CA VAL A 297 3.02 5.83 3.72
C VAL A 297 3.34 4.43 3.22
N PHE A 298 4.24 4.37 2.24
CA PHE A 298 4.75 3.14 1.64
C PHE A 298 6.11 3.43 0.99
N VAL A 299 6.93 2.40 0.82
CA VAL A 299 8.19 2.50 0.05
C VAL A 299 7.88 2.51 -1.43
N ASP A 300 7.06 1.56 -1.88
CA ASP A 300 6.54 1.43 -3.23
C ASP A 300 5.04 1.14 -3.22
N ASN A 301 4.39 1.36 -4.36
CA ASN A 301 3.05 0.89 -4.65
C ASN A 301 3.07 0.09 -5.96
N HIS A 302 1.90 -0.37 -6.37
CA HIS A 302 1.75 -1.20 -7.55
C HIS A 302 2.09 -0.50 -8.87
N ASP A 303 1.91 0.81 -8.97
CA ASP A 303 2.25 1.62 -10.15
C ASP A 303 3.75 1.89 -10.18
N ASN A 304 4.29 2.52 -9.13
CA ASN A 304 5.63 3.08 -9.16
C ASN A 304 6.72 2.03 -9.05
N GLN A 305 6.41 0.81 -8.59
CA GLN A 305 7.33 -0.32 -8.69
C GLN A 305 7.60 -0.79 -10.12
N ARG A 306 6.82 -0.32 -11.10
CA ARG A 306 6.98 -0.55 -12.54
C ARG A 306 7.50 0.69 -13.27
N GLY A 307 7.81 1.77 -12.54
CA GLY A 307 8.14 3.06 -13.14
C GLY A 307 6.92 3.90 -13.53
N HIS A 308 5.69 3.42 -13.30
CA HIS A 308 4.47 4.20 -13.54
C HIS A 308 4.18 5.10 -12.33
N GLY A 309 3.99 6.40 -12.56
CA GLY A 309 3.59 7.34 -11.51
C GLY A 309 4.76 7.91 -10.70
N ALA A 310 4.51 8.18 -9.42
CA ALA A 310 5.32 9.10 -8.63
C ALA A 310 6.63 8.50 -8.12
N GLY A 311 7.73 9.27 -8.27
CA GLY A 311 9.07 8.96 -7.75
C GLY A 311 10.04 8.36 -8.78
N GLY A 312 9.53 7.83 -9.90
CA GLY A 312 10.35 7.30 -10.99
C GLY A 312 11.39 6.28 -10.53
N ALA A 313 12.60 6.36 -11.08
CA ALA A 313 13.68 5.40 -10.80
C ALA A 313 14.19 5.40 -9.34
N SER A 314 13.85 6.40 -8.53
CA SER A 314 14.27 6.44 -7.12
C SER A 314 13.61 5.36 -6.27
N ILE A 315 12.40 4.94 -6.65
CA ILE A 315 11.60 3.97 -5.90
C ILE A 315 12.35 2.66 -5.75
N LEU A 316 12.44 2.18 -4.51
CA LEU A 316 13.00 0.88 -4.17
C LEU A 316 11.89 -0.17 -4.24
N THR A 317 12.19 -1.32 -4.83
CA THR A 317 11.22 -2.41 -5.02
C THR A 317 11.83 -3.74 -4.58
N PHE A 318 11.05 -4.83 -4.62
CA PHE A 318 11.60 -6.17 -4.38
C PHE A 318 12.76 -6.55 -5.33
N TRP A 319 12.88 -5.91 -6.50
CA TRP A 319 14.03 -6.10 -7.39
C TRP A 319 15.34 -5.57 -6.81
N ASP A 320 15.26 -4.60 -5.87
CA ASP A 320 16.37 -4.03 -5.12
C ASP A 320 16.43 -4.64 -3.69
N ALA A 321 16.20 -5.94 -3.55
CA ALA A 321 15.83 -6.62 -2.30
C ALA A 321 16.62 -6.19 -1.06
N ARG A 322 17.94 -6.04 -1.15
CA ARG A 322 18.80 -5.64 -0.02
C ARG A 322 18.47 -4.23 0.49
N LEU A 323 18.43 -3.25 -0.41
CA LEU A 323 18.08 -1.85 -0.07
C LEU A 323 16.60 -1.70 0.27
N TYR A 324 15.73 -2.48 -0.39
CA TYR A 324 14.30 -2.49 -0.13
C TYR A 324 13.98 -2.96 1.30
N LYS A 325 14.63 -4.04 1.77
CA LYS A 325 14.50 -4.50 3.16
C LYS A 325 14.91 -3.42 4.16
N MET A 326 15.97 -2.65 3.88
CA MET A 326 16.39 -1.53 4.72
C MET A 326 15.35 -0.39 4.73
N ALA A 327 14.86 0.02 3.56
CA ALA A 327 13.86 1.08 3.43
C ALA A 327 12.55 0.73 4.16
N VAL A 328 12.08 -0.51 3.98
CA VAL A 328 10.88 -1.03 4.68
C VAL A 328 11.14 -1.13 6.19
N GLY A 329 12.33 -1.57 6.61
CA GLY A 329 12.73 -1.59 8.02
C GLY A 329 12.71 -0.21 8.66
N PHE A 330 13.28 0.80 7.99
CA PHE A 330 13.23 2.19 8.45
C PHE A 330 11.78 2.70 8.55
N MET A 331 10.96 2.47 7.53
CA MET A 331 9.55 2.84 7.52
C MET A 331 8.77 2.23 8.68
N LEU A 332 8.96 0.94 8.94
CA LEU A 332 8.22 0.24 9.99
C LEU A 332 8.68 0.65 11.39
N ALA A 333 9.97 0.96 11.57
CA ALA A 333 10.51 1.44 12.85
C ALA A 333 10.13 2.89 13.17
N HIS A 334 10.05 3.77 12.17
CA HIS A 334 9.79 5.20 12.36
C HIS A 334 8.30 5.48 12.69
N PRO A 335 7.95 6.41 13.62
CA PRO A 335 6.56 6.62 14.03
C PRO A 335 5.65 7.31 13.01
N TYR A 336 6.23 7.99 12.00
CA TYR A 336 5.48 8.77 11.03
C TYR A 336 4.52 7.93 10.18
N GLY A 337 3.28 8.41 10.04
CA GLY A 337 2.27 7.89 9.13
C GLY A 337 1.66 6.55 9.52
N PHE A 338 0.60 6.20 8.81
CA PHE A 338 0.06 4.84 8.78
C PHE A 338 0.78 4.06 7.70
N THR A 339 1.34 2.89 8.01
CA THR A 339 2.23 2.18 7.08
C THR A 339 1.47 1.20 6.18
N ARG A 340 1.87 1.10 4.91
CA ARG A 340 1.44 0.05 3.99
C ARG A 340 2.66 -0.70 3.43
N VAL A 341 2.65 -2.02 3.53
CA VAL A 341 3.66 -2.92 2.96
C VAL A 341 3.13 -3.48 1.64
N MET A 342 3.94 -3.41 0.58
CA MET A 342 3.60 -3.99 -0.71
C MET A 342 3.80 -5.52 -0.70
N SER A 343 2.94 -6.23 -1.44
CA SER A 343 3.17 -7.62 -1.80
C SER A 343 2.90 -7.84 -3.29
N SER A 344 3.92 -8.28 -4.01
CA SER A 344 3.94 -8.31 -5.47
C SER A 344 4.00 -9.72 -6.07
N TYR A 345 4.02 -9.74 -7.40
CA TYR A 345 4.36 -10.87 -8.25
C TYR A 345 5.54 -10.48 -9.15
N ARG A 346 6.30 -11.47 -9.62
CA ARG A 346 7.34 -11.28 -10.63
C ARG A 346 6.72 -11.21 -12.02
N TRP A 347 7.31 -10.38 -12.87
CA TRP A 347 7.02 -10.32 -14.30
C TRP A 347 8.36 -10.29 -15.06
N PRO A 348 8.37 -10.60 -16.36
CA PRO A 348 9.59 -10.60 -17.16
C PRO A 348 10.04 -9.16 -17.49
N ARG A 349 10.46 -8.42 -16.46
CA ARG A 349 10.92 -7.04 -16.57
C ARG A 349 12.03 -6.93 -17.62
N TYR A 350 11.83 -6.08 -18.63
CA TYR A 350 12.77 -5.92 -19.74
C TYR A 350 12.89 -4.46 -20.12
N PHE A 351 14.09 -3.89 -19.96
CA PHE A 351 14.32 -2.47 -20.21
C PHE A 351 14.81 -2.22 -21.62
N GLU A 352 14.08 -1.39 -22.37
CA GLU A 352 14.55 -0.75 -23.59
C GLU A 352 14.59 0.76 -23.37
N ASN A 353 15.74 1.39 -23.64
CA ASN A 353 15.93 2.84 -23.45
C ASN A 353 15.51 3.38 -22.08
N GLY A 354 15.70 2.59 -21.01
CA GLY A 354 15.36 2.97 -19.64
C GLY A 354 13.89 2.81 -19.25
N VAL A 355 13.05 2.25 -20.12
CA VAL A 355 11.63 1.95 -19.86
C VAL A 355 11.42 0.43 -19.87
N ASP A 356 10.67 -0.09 -18.90
CA ASP A 356 10.30 -1.50 -18.87
C ASP A 356 9.18 -1.77 -19.88
N VAL A 357 9.49 -2.31 -21.06
CA VAL A 357 8.48 -2.58 -22.10
C VAL A 357 7.49 -3.68 -21.71
N ASN A 358 7.72 -4.36 -20.58
CA ASN A 358 6.85 -5.38 -20.00
C ASN A 358 6.15 -4.91 -18.70
N ASP A 359 6.15 -3.61 -18.41
CA ASP A 359 5.47 -3.01 -17.25
C ASP A 359 3.95 -3.32 -17.18
N TRP A 360 3.33 -3.62 -18.31
CA TRP A 360 1.91 -3.94 -18.44
C TRP A 360 1.54 -5.32 -17.90
N VAL A 361 2.51 -6.25 -17.78
CA VAL A 361 2.24 -7.67 -17.52
C VAL A 361 1.39 -7.88 -16.28
N GLY A 362 0.28 -8.61 -16.47
CA GLY A 362 -0.67 -8.99 -15.43
C GLY A 362 -0.11 -10.00 -14.41
N PRO A 363 -0.91 -10.41 -13.42
CA PRO A 363 -0.48 -11.39 -12.42
C PRO A 363 -0.12 -12.75 -13.05
N PRO A 364 0.60 -13.62 -12.30
CA PRO A 364 0.87 -14.98 -12.74
C PRO A 364 -0.43 -15.67 -13.14
N SER A 365 -0.49 -16.19 -14.37
CA SER A 365 -1.74 -16.66 -14.98
C SER A 365 -1.57 -18.06 -15.59
N ASN A 366 -2.64 -18.84 -15.57
CA ASN A 366 -2.75 -20.10 -16.32
C ASN A 366 -2.95 -19.81 -17.81
N SER A 367 -2.87 -20.83 -18.65
CA SER A 367 -3.03 -20.72 -20.11
C SER A 367 -4.40 -20.19 -20.53
N ASP A 368 -5.43 -20.37 -19.70
CA ASP A 368 -6.80 -19.85 -19.91
C ASP A 368 -6.97 -18.38 -19.45
N GLY A 369 -5.91 -17.74 -18.96
CA GLY A 369 -5.95 -16.37 -18.44
C GLY A 369 -6.54 -16.24 -17.03
N SER A 370 -6.89 -17.33 -16.35
CA SER A 370 -7.19 -17.32 -14.91
C SER A 370 -5.91 -17.05 -14.11
N THR A 371 -6.04 -16.36 -12.97
CA THR A 371 -4.89 -16.08 -12.11
C THR A 371 -4.43 -17.37 -11.40
N LYS A 372 -3.11 -17.59 -11.29
CA LYS A 372 -2.54 -18.73 -10.54
C LYS A 372 -2.75 -18.52 -9.03
N SER A 373 -2.98 -19.62 -8.31
CA SER A 373 -3.02 -19.59 -6.85
C SER A 373 -1.65 -19.26 -6.26
N VAL A 374 -1.65 -18.65 -5.08
CA VAL A 374 -0.45 -18.53 -4.24
C VAL A 374 -0.17 -19.89 -3.61
N THR A 375 1.00 -20.46 -3.85
CA THR A 375 1.47 -21.67 -3.17
C THR A 375 2.47 -21.28 -2.09
N ILE A 376 2.47 -22.01 -0.96
CA ILE A 376 3.40 -21.77 0.15
C ILE A 376 4.43 -22.89 0.16
N ASN A 377 5.70 -22.51 0.09
CA ASN A 377 6.84 -23.41 0.14
C ASN A 377 7.14 -23.80 1.60
N ALA A 378 7.93 -24.86 1.80
CA ALA A 378 8.29 -25.35 3.14
C ALA A 378 9.06 -24.31 3.99
N ASP A 379 9.82 -23.44 3.33
CA ASP A 379 10.55 -22.31 3.93
C ASP A 379 9.67 -21.07 4.15
N THR A 380 8.36 -21.19 3.99
CA THR A 380 7.33 -20.14 4.12
C THR A 380 7.29 -19.11 3.00
N THR A 381 8.18 -19.18 2.00
CA THR A 381 8.13 -18.33 0.82
C THR A 381 6.95 -18.71 -0.09
N CYS A 382 6.66 -17.88 -1.09
CA CYS A 382 5.62 -18.17 -2.07
C CYS A 382 6.18 -18.75 -3.37
N GLY A 383 5.43 -19.68 -3.97
CA GLY A 383 5.65 -20.15 -5.34
C GLY A 383 4.76 -19.44 -6.36
N ASN A 384 4.72 -19.96 -7.60
CA ASN A 384 3.93 -19.42 -8.71
C ASN A 384 4.21 -17.93 -8.99
N ASP A 385 5.48 -17.53 -8.94
CA ASP A 385 5.95 -16.16 -9.20
C ASP A 385 5.45 -15.07 -8.24
N TRP A 386 4.67 -15.42 -7.22
CA TRP A 386 4.33 -14.51 -6.14
C TRP A 386 5.58 -14.20 -5.30
N VAL A 387 5.87 -12.92 -5.10
CA VAL A 387 7.08 -12.47 -4.38
C VAL A 387 6.89 -12.60 -2.87
N CYS A 388 5.72 -12.20 -2.39
CA CYS A 388 5.34 -12.26 -0.98
C CYS A 388 6.35 -11.59 -0.03
N GLU A 389 6.71 -10.34 -0.29
CA GLU A 389 7.61 -9.51 0.53
C GLU A 389 7.16 -9.47 1.99
N HIS A 390 5.84 -9.41 2.23
CA HIS A 390 5.23 -9.48 3.55
C HIS A 390 5.52 -10.78 4.35
N ARG A 391 6.03 -11.84 3.69
CA ARG A 391 6.50 -13.08 4.33
C ARG A 391 8.00 -13.12 4.56
N TRP A 392 8.78 -12.21 3.97
CA TRP A 392 10.21 -12.14 4.21
C TRP A 392 10.46 -11.84 5.68
N ARG A 393 11.31 -12.64 6.34
CA ARG A 393 11.56 -12.56 7.79
C ARG A 393 11.82 -11.13 8.24
N GLN A 394 12.69 -10.42 7.52
CA GLN A 394 13.11 -9.05 7.79
C GLN A 394 11.91 -8.09 7.77
N ILE A 395 10.99 -8.24 6.83
CA ILE A 395 9.81 -7.37 6.72
C ILE A 395 8.76 -7.78 7.76
N ARG A 396 8.40 -9.07 7.82
CA ARG A 396 7.43 -9.62 8.79
C ARG A 396 7.83 -9.29 10.23
N ASN A 397 9.10 -9.43 10.58
CA ASN A 397 9.56 -9.13 11.94
C ASN A 397 9.57 -7.62 12.20
N MET A 398 9.81 -6.78 11.20
CA MET A 398 9.66 -5.33 11.35
C MET A 398 8.21 -4.87 11.46
N VAL A 399 7.26 -5.62 10.90
CA VAL A 399 5.84 -5.45 11.19
C VAL A 399 5.55 -5.70 12.68
N ILE A 400 6.09 -6.80 13.22
CA ILE A 400 5.97 -7.11 14.64
C ILE A 400 6.66 -6.03 15.48
N PHE A 401 7.86 -5.59 15.09
CA PHE A 401 8.58 -4.49 15.74
C PHE A 401 7.67 -3.26 15.86
N ARG A 402 7.02 -2.84 14.76
CA ARG A 402 6.10 -1.69 14.78
C ARG A 402 4.96 -1.87 15.80
N ASN A 403 4.39 -3.07 15.89
CA ASN A 403 3.36 -3.40 16.87
C ASN A 403 3.89 -3.30 18.31
N VAL A 404 5.09 -3.83 18.57
CA VAL A 404 5.70 -3.85 19.90
C VAL A 404 6.01 -2.44 20.40
N VAL A 405 6.43 -1.55 19.50
CA VAL A 405 6.85 -0.19 19.83
C VAL A 405 5.75 0.86 19.64
N ASP A 406 4.50 0.43 19.45
CA ASP A 406 3.39 1.34 19.21
C ASP A 406 3.24 2.37 20.34
N GLY A 407 2.89 3.60 19.98
CA GLY A 407 2.78 4.73 20.92
C GLY A 407 4.10 5.25 21.51
N GLN A 408 5.24 4.56 21.32
CA GLN A 408 6.52 5.01 21.87
C GLN A 408 7.12 6.15 21.05
N PRO A 409 7.75 7.15 21.69
CA PRO A 409 8.36 8.28 20.99
C PRO A 409 9.58 7.85 20.18
N PHE A 410 9.89 8.60 19.11
CA PHE A 410 11.20 8.53 18.47
C PHE A 410 12.25 9.10 19.43
N SER A 411 13.29 8.32 19.74
CA SER A 411 14.29 8.64 20.76
C SER A 411 15.68 8.15 20.35
N ASN A 412 16.71 8.50 21.12
CA ASN A 412 18.06 7.95 21.01
C ASN A 412 18.63 7.95 19.58
N TRP A 413 18.35 8.99 18.79
CA TRP A 413 18.92 9.14 17.47
C TRP A 413 20.44 9.27 17.56
N TRP A 414 21.14 8.49 16.75
CA TRP A 414 22.57 8.57 16.53
C TRP A 414 22.84 8.50 15.02
N ASP A 415 23.84 9.26 14.57
CA ASP A 415 24.37 9.17 13.22
C ASP A 415 25.87 9.47 13.22
N ASN A 416 26.57 9.00 12.20
CA ASN A 416 28.00 9.28 11.98
C ASN A 416 28.23 10.48 11.02
N GLY A 417 27.21 11.29 10.72
CA GLY A 417 27.26 12.31 9.67
C GLY A 417 27.22 11.77 8.23
N SER A 418 27.05 10.45 8.06
CA SER A 418 26.98 9.75 6.77
C SER A 418 25.77 8.80 6.71
N ASN A 419 25.98 7.49 6.53
CA ASN A 419 24.92 6.51 6.31
C ASN A 419 24.87 5.39 7.35
N GLN A 420 25.59 5.56 8.47
CA GLN A 420 25.37 4.77 9.68
C GLN A 420 24.48 5.56 10.62
N VAL A 421 23.30 5.03 10.91
CA VAL A 421 22.31 5.68 11.77
C VAL A 421 21.64 4.68 12.69
N ALA A 422 21.15 5.16 13.82
CA ALA A 422 20.38 4.37 14.76
C ALA A 422 19.33 5.22 15.46
N PHE A 423 18.25 4.59 15.93
CA PHE A 423 17.29 5.24 16.81
C PHE A 423 16.48 4.24 17.61
N GLY A 424 15.93 4.74 18.71
CA GLY A 424 15.02 4.03 19.59
C GLY A 424 13.56 4.42 19.38
N ARG A 425 12.70 3.54 19.89
CA ARG A 425 11.28 3.79 20.10
C ARG A 425 10.98 3.62 21.58
N GLY A 426 11.13 4.72 22.32
CA GLY A 426 11.06 4.73 23.78
C GLY A 426 12.03 3.72 24.40
N ASP A 427 11.50 2.87 25.27
CA ASP A 427 12.20 1.76 25.93
C ASP A 427 11.80 0.38 25.37
N ARG A 428 11.13 0.35 24.21
CA ARG A 428 10.54 -0.89 23.66
C ARG A 428 11.25 -1.46 22.44
N GLY A 429 11.94 -0.64 21.65
CA GLY A 429 12.71 -1.12 20.51
C GLY A 429 13.83 -0.19 20.08
N PHE A 430 14.85 -0.75 19.43
CA PHE A 430 16.00 -0.04 18.90
C PHE A 430 16.41 -0.64 17.56
N ILE A 431 16.81 0.22 16.61
CA ILE A 431 17.20 -0.19 15.26
C ILE A 431 18.47 0.54 14.84
N VAL A 432 19.34 -0.16 14.09
CA VAL A 432 20.65 0.33 13.63
C VAL A 432 20.83 -0.03 12.17
N PHE A 433 21.29 0.91 11.35
CA PHE A 433 21.55 0.74 9.92
C PHE A 433 23.00 1.07 9.59
N ASN A 434 23.59 0.31 8.67
CA ASN A 434 24.86 0.63 8.02
C ASN A 434 24.67 0.62 6.49
N ASN A 435 24.49 1.79 5.89
CA ASN A 435 24.45 1.96 4.43
C ASN A 435 25.69 2.69 3.90
N ASP A 436 26.72 2.83 4.74
CA ASP A 436 28.05 3.26 4.32
C ASP A 436 28.82 2.07 3.71
N ASP A 437 29.91 2.38 3.01
CA ASP A 437 30.72 1.39 2.30
C ASP A 437 31.86 0.81 3.20
N TRP A 438 31.73 0.95 4.53
CA TRP A 438 32.68 0.43 5.52
C TRP A 438 31.99 -0.18 6.75
N TYR A 439 32.77 -0.94 7.52
CA TYR A 439 32.32 -1.65 8.71
C TYR A 439 31.90 -0.71 9.85
N MET A 440 30.83 -1.05 10.54
CA MET A 440 30.32 -0.34 11.72
C MET A 440 30.64 -1.16 12.99
N ASN A 441 31.28 -0.54 13.97
CA ASN A 441 31.47 -1.06 15.33
C ASN A 441 31.40 0.07 16.35
N VAL A 442 30.25 0.20 17.01
CA VAL A 442 29.98 1.31 17.93
C VAL A 442 29.11 0.86 19.11
N ASP A 443 29.34 1.48 20.27
CA ASP A 443 28.48 1.35 21.45
C ASP A 443 27.41 2.44 21.44
N LEU A 444 26.14 2.05 21.44
CA LEU A 444 25.01 2.97 21.30
C LEU A 444 24.08 2.87 22.52
N GLN A 445 23.56 4.01 22.96
CA GLN A 445 22.50 4.07 23.97
C GLN A 445 21.18 3.61 23.33
N THR A 446 20.69 2.45 23.73
CA THR A 446 19.47 1.87 23.16
C THR A 446 18.20 2.39 23.84
N GLY A 447 18.28 2.73 25.13
CA GLY A 447 17.12 3.00 25.98
C GLY A 447 16.37 1.74 26.44
N LEU A 448 16.83 0.55 26.02
CA LEU A 448 16.20 -0.72 26.39
C LEU A 448 16.67 -1.21 27.77
N PRO A 449 15.83 -1.99 28.48
CA PRO A 449 16.25 -2.69 29.68
C PRO A 449 17.41 -3.66 29.42
N ALA A 450 18.31 -3.81 30.39
CA ALA A 450 19.45 -4.72 30.29
C ALA A 450 19.03 -6.18 30.01
N GLY A 451 19.84 -6.87 29.21
CA GLY A 451 19.66 -8.29 28.89
C GLY A 451 20.09 -8.62 27.46
N THR A 452 19.87 -9.88 27.06
CA THR A 452 20.20 -10.38 25.73
C THR A 452 18.98 -10.30 24.83
N TYR A 453 19.13 -9.73 23.65
CA TYR A 453 18.07 -9.59 22.65
C TYR A 453 18.44 -10.31 21.37
N CYS A 454 17.45 -10.93 20.73
CA CYS A 454 17.61 -11.51 19.40
C CYS A 454 17.46 -10.42 18.34
N ASP A 455 18.43 -10.34 17.41
CA ASP A 455 18.27 -9.54 16.21
C ASP A 455 17.19 -10.17 15.31
N VAL A 456 16.09 -9.45 15.13
CA VAL A 456 14.94 -9.94 14.37
C VAL A 456 15.11 -9.79 12.85
N ILE A 457 16.24 -9.24 12.39
CA ILE A 457 16.60 -9.14 10.96
C ILE A 457 17.37 -10.39 10.52
N SER A 458 18.49 -10.71 11.18
CA SER A 458 19.26 -11.92 10.87
C SER A 458 18.58 -13.21 11.31
N GLY A 459 17.69 -13.16 12.31
CA GLY A 459 16.97 -14.34 12.81
C GLY A 459 15.68 -13.98 13.55
N GLN A 460 15.37 -14.76 14.57
CA GLN A 460 14.22 -14.57 15.45
C GLN A 460 14.47 -15.22 16.81
N LYS A 461 13.62 -14.90 17.79
CA LYS A 461 13.56 -15.60 19.08
C LYS A 461 12.78 -16.91 18.93
N GLU A 462 13.39 -18.02 19.31
CA GLU A 462 12.75 -19.34 19.39
C GLU A 462 12.92 -19.91 20.79
N GLY A 463 11.84 -19.87 21.58
CA GLY A 463 11.89 -20.23 23.00
C GLY A 463 12.86 -19.31 23.76
N SER A 464 13.94 -19.90 24.28
CA SER A 464 15.00 -19.21 25.02
C SER A 464 16.28 -18.98 24.21
N ALA A 465 16.22 -19.09 22.89
CA ALA A 465 17.37 -18.93 22.00
C ALA A 465 17.11 -17.95 20.85
N CYS A 466 18.19 -17.40 20.30
CA CYS A 466 18.15 -16.60 19.07
C CYS A 466 18.71 -17.42 17.92
N THR A 467 18.01 -17.44 16.78
CA THR A 467 18.48 -18.14 15.57
C THR A 467 19.48 -17.31 14.76
N GLY A 468 19.55 -16.00 15.02
CA GLY A 468 20.47 -15.05 14.39
C GLY A 468 21.44 -14.41 15.39
N LYS A 469 21.87 -13.19 15.08
CA LYS A 469 22.75 -12.40 15.96
C LYS A 469 22.07 -12.12 17.31
N GLN A 470 22.89 -12.01 18.35
CA GLN A 470 22.47 -11.58 19.68
C GLN A 470 23.04 -10.19 19.98
N VAL A 471 22.28 -9.37 20.68
CA VAL A 471 22.71 -8.06 21.17
C VAL A 471 22.60 -8.05 22.68
N TYR A 472 23.71 -7.77 23.35
CA TYR A 472 23.75 -7.62 24.80
C TYR A 472 23.59 -6.15 25.17
N VAL A 473 22.52 -5.83 25.90
CA VAL A 473 22.27 -4.51 26.47
C VAL A 473 22.74 -4.51 27.93
N SER A 474 23.71 -3.65 28.26
CA SER A 474 24.23 -3.48 29.61
C SER A 474 23.26 -2.74 30.54
N SER A 475 23.57 -2.72 31.84
CA SER A 475 22.75 -2.07 32.89
C SER A 475 22.53 -0.58 32.68
N ASP A 476 23.41 0.10 31.93
CA ASP A 476 23.29 1.51 31.55
C ASP A 476 22.54 1.73 30.22
N GLY A 477 21.96 0.68 29.64
CA GLY A 477 21.17 0.73 28.41
C GLY A 477 21.99 0.74 27.12
N LYS A 478 23.32 0.66 27.19
CA LYS A 478 24.19 0.60 26.00
C LYS A 478 24.29 -0.81 25.42
N ALA A 479 24.57 -0.89 24.13
CA ALA A 479 24.92 -2.15 23.46
C ALA A 479 25.93 -1.89 22.33
N ASN A 480 26.81 -2.85 22.11
CA ASN A 480 27.75 -2.86 20.99
C ASN A 480 27.07 -3.39 19.73
N PHE A 481 27.17 -2.65 18.62
CA PHE A 481 26.64 -3.07 17.32
C PHE A 481 27.76 -3.20 16.30
N GLN A 482 27.84 -4.39 15.70
CA GLN A 482 28.82 -4.78 14.70
C GLN A 482 28.12 -5.17 13.40
N ILE A 483 28.19 -4.31 12.39
CA ILE A 483 27.45 -4.47 11.14
C ILE A 483 28.41 -4.25 9.97
N SER A 484 28.67 -5.29 9.19
CA SER A 484 29.47 -5.16 7.98
C SER A 484 28.66 -4.56 6.85
N ASN A 485 29.29 -3.70 6.04
CA ASN A 485 28.70 -3.24 4.79
C ASN A 485 28.50 -4.39 3.77
N SER A 486 29.09 -5.56 4.02
CA SER A 486 28.91 -6.80 3.26
C SER A 486 27.84 -7.74 3.83
N ASP A 487 27.20 -7.41 4.95
CA ASP A 487 26.14 -8.27 5.52
C ASP A 487 24.97 -8.41 4.53
N GLU A 488 24.29 -9.57 4.53
CA GLU A 488 23.10 -9.78 3.69
C GLU A 488 22.06 -8.67 3.93
N ASP A 489 21.85 -8.35 5.20
CA ASP A 489 21.00 -7.26 5.69
C ASP A 489 21.85 -6.38 6.61
N PRO A 490 22.33 -5.21 6.15
CA PRO A 490 23.24 -4.38 6.92
C PRO A 490 22.46 -3.47 7.88
N PHE A 491 21.55 -4.06 8.64
CA PHE A 491 20.79 -3.41 9.69
C PHE A 491 20.36 -4.45 10.74
N VAL A 492 20.24 -4.00 11.99
CA VAL A 492 19.90 -4.82 13.15
C VAL A 492 18.71 -4.19 13.86
N ALA A 493 17.74 -4.99 14.28
CA ALA A 493 16.59 -4.53 15.04
C ALA A 493 16.33 -5.43 16.24
N ILE A 494 16.13 -4.82 17.41
CA ILE A 494 15.83 -5.50 18.67
C ILE A 494 14.66 -4.82 19.38
N HIS A 495 13.83 -5.59 20.07
CA HIS A 495 12.69 -5.08 20.82
C HIS A 495 12.39 -5.95 22.03
N VAL A 496 11.58 -5.44 22.97
CA VAL A 496 11.31 -6.10 24.27
C VAL A 496 10.76 -7.52 24.13
N ASP A 497 9.91 -7.80 23.14
CA ASP A 497 9.39 -9.15 22.91
C ASP A 497 10.43 -10.13 22.32
N ALA A 498 11.57 -9.63 21.83
CA ALA A 498 12.71 -10.41 21.33
C ALA A 498 13.83 -10.56 22.37
N LYS A 499 13.62 -10.08 23.60
CA LYS A 499 14.53 -10.30 24.74
C LYS A 499 14.46 -11.75 25.22
N LEU A 500 15.59 -12.38 25.54
CA LEU A 500 15.66 -13.72 26.14
C LEU A 500 15.24 -13.75 27.61
#